data_AF-A0A4P9WL58-F1
#
_entry.id   AF-A0A4P9WL58-F1
#
_cell.length_a   1.000
_cell.length_b   1.000
_cell.length_c   1.000
_cell.angle_alpha   90.00
_cell.angle_beta   90.00
_cell.angle_gamma   90.00
#
_symmetry.space_group_name_H-M   'P 1'
#
loop_
_entity.id
_entity.type
_entity.pdbx_description
1 polymer ?
#
loop_
_entity_poly.entity_id
_entity_poly.type
_entity_poly.pdbx_seq_one_letter_code
_entity_poly.pdbx_strand_id
1 'polypeptide(L)'
;SGGAGSPAAITPSGDRRYSVAALWSMAAENDVEVDDELTKAQRRLRELKTRISAQSKKNFLLERDQQEVVSTLEDVDSGEGTFPDDRKRQLYGNLFFLLQSEPRHIAALARLVTLSEIDTLLQTVMFTIYGNQYDSREEYLLLSMFQNVLAAQFDSATEFGSLLRANTPVSRMMTTYTRRGPGQTYLKNVLSERINNLIEHNDLDLEINPLKVYEQMIKDIEAETGAPCDLPSAISPEEASLNPDVQAIIAPRLSTLMEITGSFLSTITGSLDQVPYGIRWICKQIRSLTKRKYPEASEFNICSLIGGFFFLRFVNPAIVTPQAYMLVENNPQSNPRRTLTLVAKLLQNLANKPTYSKERYMLTLNPFVEDNKARINKFLNDLCEVGDFYEALEMDQYVALSKKELSLNIFVNEMYNTHSLLNQHRDVL
;
A
#
# COMPACT_ATOMS: atom_id res chain seq x y z
N SER A 1 86.72 -12.33 -7.52
CA SER A 1 87.61 -11.21 -7.16
C SER A 1 86.75 -10.13 -6.54
N GLY A 2 86.99 -9.84 -5.25
CA GLY A 2 86.21 -8.89 -4.47
C GLY A 2 86.48 -7.43 -4.83
N GLY A 3 85.59 -6.57 -4.35
CA GLY A 3 85.72 -5.12 -4.40
C GLY A 3 84.48 -4.46 -3.81
N ALA A 4 84.47 -4.32 -2.49
CA ALA A 4 83.45 -3.63 -1.72
C ALA A 4 83.50 -2.11 -1.94
N GLY A 5 82.34 -1.47 -1.90
CA GLY A 5 82.17 -0.01 -1.88
C GLY A 5 80.69 0.37 -1.74
N SER A 6 80.21 0.47 -0.51
CA SER A 6 78.97 1.20 -0.14
C SER A 6 79.36 2.56 0.46
N PRO A 7 78.45 3.53 0.71
CA PRO A 7 77.10 3.75 0.18
C PRO A 7 76.92 5.18 -0.39
N ALA A 8 76.11 5.38 -1.44
CA ALA A 8 75.64 6.72 -1.81
C ALA A 8 74.19 6.88 -1.37
N ALA A 9 73.98 7.82 -0.45
CA ALA A 9 72.69 8.19 0.10
C ALA A 9 71.70 8.61 -1.00
N ILE A 10 70.55 7.94 -1.04
CA ILE A 10 69.38 8.47 -1.76
C ILE A 10 68.76 9.53 -0.85
N THR A 11 69.11 10.78 -1.11
CA THR A 11 68.37 11.94 -0.62
C THR A 11 66.95 11.91 -1.19
N PRO A 12 65.88 12.08 -0.38
CA PRO A 12 64.55 12.37 -0.92
C PRO A 12 64.52 13.84 -1.35
N SER A 13 65.05 14.13 -2.54
CA SER A 13 64.93 15.45 -3.16
C SER A 13 63.70 15.46 -4.05
N GLY A 14 62.60 16.03 -3.55
CA GLY A 14 61.38 16.22 -4.32
C GLY A 14 60.20 16.57 -3.45
N ASP A 15 60.33 17.60 -2.62
CA ASP A 15 59.20 18.27 -1.98
C ASP A 15 58.29 18.80 -3.11
N ARG A 16 57.29 18.02 -3.54
CA ARG A 16 56.28 18.47 -4.51
C ARG A 16 55.41 19.50 -3.81
N ARG A 17 55.93 20.73 -3.75
CA ARG A 17 55.14 21.91 -3.43
C ARG A 17 54.15 22.12 -4.57
N TYR A 18 52.99 21.48 -4.45
CA TYR A 18 51.83 21.90 -5.23
C TYR A 18 51.58 23.36 -4.88
N SER A 19 51.56 24.24 -5.90
CA SER A 19 51.17 25.62 -5.64
C SER A 19 49.76 25.59 -5.06
N VAL A 20 49.45 26.51 -4.14
CA VAL A 20 48.10 26.61 -3.55
C VAL A 20 47.06 26.68 -4.67
N ALA A 21 47.36 27.37 -5.77
CA ALA A 21 46.51 27.42 -6.97
C ALA A 21 46.29 26.04 -7.65
N ALA A 22 47.29 25.15 -7.67
CA ALA A 22 47.14 23.81 -8.22
C ALA A 22 46.26 22.91 -7.31
N LEU A 23 46.35 23.06 -5.99
CA LEU A 23 45.46 22.38 -5.05
C LEU A 23 44.02 22.90 -5.15
N TRP A 24 43.84 24.21 -5.34
CA TRP A 24 42.52 24.80 -5.61
C TRP A 24 41.94 24.35 -6.94
N SER A 25 42.76 24.24 -8.00
CA SER A 25 42.30 23.74 -9.30
C SER A 25 41.88 22.28 -9.22
N MET A 26 42.63 21.43 -8.52
CA MET A 26 42.28 20.02 -8.30
C MET A 26 41.04 19.87 -7.40
N ALA A 27 40.89 20.72 -6.38
CA ALA A 27 39.69 20.74 -5.55
C ALA A 27 38.46 21.21 -6.35
N ALA A 28 38.62 22.25 -7.19
CA ALA A 28 37.55 22.74 -8.05
C ALA A 28 37.19 21.73 -9.15
N GLU A 29 38.16 21.03 -9.75
CA GLU A 29 37.92 19.95 -10.71
C GLU A 29 37.20 18.77 -10.05
N ASN A 30 37.62 18.36 -8.85
CA ASN A 30 36.92 17.35 -8.07
C ASN A 30 35.51 17.79 -7.66
N ASP A 31 35.31 19.06 -7.27
CA ASP A 31 33.99 19.59 -6.94
C ASP A 31 33.06 19.63 -8.17
N VAL A 32 33.58 19.97 -9.35
CA VAL A 32 32.84 19.95 -10.61
C VAL A 32 32.54 18.51 -11.06
N GLU A 33 33.48 17.58 -10.87
CA GLU A 33 33.28 16.16 -11.22
C GLU A 33 32.28 15.49 -10.27
N VAL A 34 32.33 15.80 -8.97
CA VAL A 34 31.34 15.36 -7.97
C VAL A 34 29.96 15.97 -8.27
N ASP A 35 29.88 17.23 -8.66
CA ASP A 35 28.61 17.88 -9.04
C ASP A 35 28.03 17.27 -10.33
N ASP A 36 28.86 16.94 -11.32
CA ASP A 36 28.43 16.25 -12.54
C ASP A 36 28.01 14.79 -12.28
N GLU A 37 28.74 14.05 -11.44
CA GLU A 37 28.33 12.70 -11.01
C GLU A 37 27.04 12.72 -10.18
N LEU A 38 26.89 13.66 -9.26
CA LEU A 38 25.67 13.86 -8.48
C LEU A 38 24.50 14.22 -9.40
N THR A 39 24.71 15.11 -10.37
CA THR A 39 23.70 15.50 -11.36
C THR A 39 23.30 14.30 -12.23
N LYS A 40 24.26 13.49 -12.69
CA LYS A 40 24.01 12.24 -13.42
C LYS A 40 23.25 11.23 -12.57
N ALA A 41 23.61 11.06 -11.30
CA ALA A 41 22.93 10.16 -10.38
C ALA A 41 21.49 10.62 -10.10
N GLN A 42 21.26 11.91 -9.89
CA GLN A 42 19.94 12.51 -9.73
C GLN A 42 19.08 12.33 -10.99
N ARG A 43 19.65 12.51 -12.18
CA ARG A 43 18.95 12.27 -13.45
C ARG A 43 18.55 10.81 -13.61
N ARG A 44 19.47 9.87 -13.35
CA ARG A 44 19.17 8.42 -13.37
C ARG A 44 18.08 8.06 -12.36
N LEU A 45 18.13 8.64 -11.16
CA LEU A 45 17.12 8.45 -10.12
C LEU A 45 15.76 8.96 -10.59
N ARG A 46 15.70 10.12 -11.23
CA ARG A 46 14.47 10.68 -11.80
C ARG A 46 13.90 9.78 -12.91
N GLU A 47 14.73 9.31 -13.82
CA GLU A 47 14.31 8.38 -14.88
C GLU A 47 13.82 7.03 -14.32
N LEU A 48 14.44 6.54 -13.24
CA LEU A 48 13.99 5.33 -12.56
C LEU A 48 12.64 5.55 -11.86
N LYS A 49 12.46 6.67 -11.16
CA LYS A 49 11.20 7.07 -10.52
C LYS A 49 10.04 7.19 -11.52
N THR A 50 10.29 7.79 -12.70
CA THR A 50 9.29 7.86 -13.77
C THR A 50 8.96 6.46 -14.30
N ARG A 51 9.95 5.58 -14.49
CA ARG A 51 9.73 4.19 -14.89
C ARG A 51 8.93 3.40 -13.85
N ILE A 52 9.21 3.58 -12.56
CA ILE A 52 8.43 2.94 -11.50
C ILE A 52 6.98 3.43 -11.53
N SER A 53 6.75 4.74 -11.69
CA SER A 53 5.39 5.29 -11.79
C SER A 53 4.63 4.71 -13.00
N ALA A 54 5.28 4.60 -14.16
CA ALA A 54 4.70 3.98 -15.35
C ALA A 54 4.43 2.48 -15.16
N GLN A 55 5.35 1.76 -14.50
CA GLN A 55 5.16 0.35 -14.18
C GLN A 55 4.02 0.15 -13.18
N SER A 56 3.87 1.02 -12.17
CA SER A 56 2.73 0.99 -11.25
C SER A 56 1.40 1.19 -11.98
N LYS A 57 1.33 2.09 -12.96
CA LYS A 57 0.14 2.24 -13.83
C LYS A 57 -0.15 0.95 -14.60
N LYS A 58 0.88 0.31 -15.18
CA LYS A 58 0.74 -0.96 -15.91
C LYS A 58 0.29 -2.11 -14.99
N ASN A 59 0.86 -2.22 -13.80
CA ASN A 59 0.53 -3.26 -12.84
C ASN A 59 -0.92 -3.13 -12.37
N PHE A 60 -1.38 -1.89 -12.12
CA PHE A 60 -2.77 -1.62 -11.76
C PHE A 60 -3.74 -2.02 -12.88
N LEU A 61 -3.41 -1.70 -14.13
CA LEU A 61 -4.20 -2.10 -15.30
C LEU A 61 -4.27 -3.62 -15.47
N LEU A 62 -3.13 -4.31 -15.38
CA LEU A 62 -3.07 -5.78 -15.50
C LEU A 62 -3.89 -6.49 -14.42
N GLU A 63 -3.91 -5.95 -13.20
CA GLU A 63 -4.76 -6.48 -12.12
C GLU A 63 -6.24 -6.21 -12.38
N ARG A 64 -6.59 -5.01 -12.87
CA ARG A 64 -7.95 -4.70 -13.28
C ARG A 64 -8.40 -5.65 -14.38
N ASP A 65 -7.57 -5.90 -15.38
CA ASP A 65 -7.83 -6.86 -16.44
C ASP A 65 -7.94 -8.29 -15.88
N GLN A 66 -7.16 -8.69 -14.88
CA GLN A 66 -7.35 -9.99 -14.19
C GLN A 66 -8.66 -10.07 -13.40
N GLN A 67 -9.13 -8.96 -12.82
CA GLN A 67 -10.42 -8.89 -12.12
C GLN A 67 -11.61 -8.82 -13.11
N GLU A 68 -11.45 -8.13 -14.24
CA GLU A 68 -12.42 -8.03 -15.35
C GLU A 68 -12.44 -9.32 -16.21
N VAL A 69 -11.35 -10.10 -16.25
CA VAL A 69 -11.35 -11.45 -16.87
C VAL A 69 -12.22 -12.44 -16.06
N VAL A 70 -12.63 -12.09 -14.83
CA VAL A 70 -13.66 -12.82 -14.05
C VAL A 70 -15.07 -12.24 -14.23
N SER A 71 -15.21 -11.04 -14.81
CA SER A 71 -16.50 -10.47 -15.16
C SER A 71 -16.43 -9.64 -16.43
N THR A 72 -16.92 -10.26 -17.51
CA THR A 72 -17.40 -9.59 -18.72
C THR A 72 -16.31 -9.27 -19.76
N LEU A 73 -16.00 -10.29 -20.57
CA LEU A 73 -15.63 -10.08 -21.97
C LEU A 73 -16.86 -9.59 -22.73
N GLU A 74 -17.15 -8.29 -22.68
CA GLU A 74 -18.05 -7.66 -23.65
C GLU A 74 -17.37 -6.41 -24.22
N ASP A 75 -17.00 -6.56 -25.49
CA ASP A 75 -17.02 -5.56 -26.56
C ASP A 75 -16.69 -4.11 -26.18
N VAL A 76 -15.42 -3.75 -26.30
CA VAL A 76 -15.05 -2.37 -26.63
C VAL A 76 -14.63 -2.33 -28.10
N ASP A 77 -15.60 -1.92 -28.92
CA ASP A 77 -15.43 -1.54 -30.31
C ASP A 77 -14.23 -0.58 -30.44
N SER A 78 -13.18 -1.05 -31.11
CA SER A 78 -12.03 -0.24 -31.50
C SER A 78 -12.41 0.66 -32.67
N GLY A 79 -13.31 1.62 -32.41
CA GLY A 79 -13.55 2.75 -33.30
C GLY A 79 -12.35 3.69 -33.26
N GLU A 80 -11.69 3.89 -34.40
CA GLU A 80 -10.66 4.91 -34.59
C GLU A 80 -11.23 6.31 -34.28
N GLY A 81 -11.13 6.73 -33.03
CA GLY A 81 -11.50 8.08 -32.61
C GLY A 81 -10.54 9.09 -33.25
N THR A 82 -11.07 9.92 -34.16
CA THR A 82 -10.33 11.02 -34.78
C THR A 82 -9.77 11.94 -33.70
N PHE A 83 -8.47 12.26 -33.78
CA PHE A 83 -7.79 13.11 -32.81
C PHE A 83 -8.48 14.51 -32.75
N PRO A 84 -8.64 15.13 -31.57
CA PRO A 84 -9.28 16.44 -31.50
C PRO A 84 -8.50 17.49 -32.32
N ASP A 85 -9.23 18.29 -33.09
CA ASP A 85 -8.77 19.53 -33.74
C ASP A 85 -7.91 20.38 -32.76
N ASP A 86 -6.89 21.12 -33.25
CA ASP A 86 -5.89 21.80 -32.42
C ASP A 86 -6.53 22.71 -31.37
N ARG A 87 -7.66 23.33 -31.71
CA ARG A 87 -8.48 24.12 -30.78
C ARG A 87 -9.07 23.29 -29.64
N LYS A 88 -9.62 22.10 -29.92
CA LYS A 88 -10.17 21.20 -28.90
C LYS A 88 -9.05 20.70 -27.98
N ARG A 89 -7.88 20.41 -28.52
CA ARG A 89 -6.70 20.02 -27.74
C ARG A 89 -6.31 21.09 -26.73
N GLN A 90 -6.33 22.36 -27.14
CA GLN A 90 -6.07 23.49 -26.25
C GLN A 90 -7.14 23.64 -25.15
N LEU A 91 -8.43 23.48 -25.50
CA LEU A 91 -9.52 23.54 -24.51
C LEU A 91 -9.43 22.41 -23.47
N TYR A 92 -9.16 21.18 -23.91
CA TYR A 92 -8.91 20.08 -22.99
C TYR A 92 -7.64 20.31 -22.17
N GLY A 93 -6.58 20.85 -22.76
CA GLY A 93 -5.37 21.24 -22.03
C GLY A 93 -5.69 22.20 -20.88
N ASN A 94 -6.48 23.24 -21.13
CA ASN A 94 -6.92 24.19 -20.10
C ASN A 94 -7.79 23.52 -19.03
N LEU A 95 -8.71 22.63 -19.42
CA LEU A 95 -9.55 21.88 -18.49
C LEU A 95 -8.71 21.03 -17.54
N PHE A 96 -7.80 20.21 -18.06
CA PHE A 96 -6.97 19.33 -17.24
C PHE A 96 -5.95 20.10 -16.40
N PHE A 97 -5.47 21.24 -16.89
CA PHE A 97 -4.68 22.16 -16.08
C PHE A 97 -5.46 22.69 -14.87
N LEU A 98 -6.72 23.07 -15.06
CA LEU A 98 -7.61 23.50 -13.97
C LEU A 98 -7.87 22.35 -12.98
N LEU A 99 -8.19 21.16 -13.47
CA LEU A 99 -8.41 19.98 -12.63
C LEU A 99 -7.18 19.59 -11.80
N GLN A 100 -5.97 19.76 -12.35
CA GLN A 100 -4.72 19.50 -11.63
C GLN A 100 -4.39 20.61 -10.63
N SER A 101 -4.63 21.87 -10.99
CA SER A 101 -4.27 23.02 -10.17
C SER A 101 -5.25 23.24 -9.00
N GLU A 102 -6.50 22.81 -9.17
CA GLU A 102 -7.56 22.96 -8.19
C GLU A 102 -8.18 21.60 -7.80
N PRO A 103 -7.56 20.89 -6.83
CA PRO A 103 -7.98 19.55 -6.40
C PRO A 103 -9.43 19.44 -5.93
N ARG A 104 -10.05 20.57 -5.56
CA ARG A 104 -11.45 20.67 -5.10
C ARG A 104 -12.46 20.13 -6.12
N HIS A 105 -12.24 20.34 -7.42
CA HIS A 105 -13.17 19.91 -8.45
C HIS A 105 -13.18 18.39 -8.60
N ILE A 106 -12.00 17.77 -8.62
CA ILE A 106 -11.87 16.31 -8.65
C ILE A 106 -12.41 15.72 -7.33
N ALA A 107 -12.15 16.36 -6.19
CA ALA A 107 -12.68 15.93 -4.90
C ALA A 107 -14.22 15.95 -4.86
N ALA A 108 -14.84 16.98 -5.44
CA ALA A 108 -16.29 17.04 -5.57
C ALA A 108 -16.81 15.92 -6.49
N LEU A 109 -16.19 15.74 -7.66
CA LEU A 109 -16.56 14.68 -8.61
C LEU A 109 -16.45 13.28 -7.97
N ALA A 110 -15.37 12.99 -7.24
CA ALA A 110 -15.14 11.71 -6.58
C ALA A 110 -16.21 11.34 -5.53
N ARG A 111 -16.97 12.33 -5.04
CA ARG A 111 -18.10 12.11 -4.12
C ARG A 111 -19.43 11.89 -4.83
N LEU A 112 -19.54 12.28 -6.09
CA LEU A 112 -20.77 12.20 -6.89
C LEU A 112 -20.84 10.94 -7.74
N VAL A 113 -19.69 10.40 -8.14
CA VAL A 113 -19.62 9.19 -8.96
C VAL A 113 -20.07 7.93 -8.24
N THR A 114 -20.57 6.98 -9.01
CA THR A 114 -20.99 5.66 -8.53
C THR A 114 -19.80 4.72 -8.30
N LEU A 115 -20.04 3.58 -7.64
CA LEU A 115 -19.03 2.54 -7.45
C LEU A 115 -18.55 1.88 -8.76
N SER A 116 -19.34 1.93 -9.83
CA SER A 116 -18.92 1.43 -11.16
C SER A 116 -18.03 2.41 -11.91
N GLU A 117 -18.18 3.71 -11.65
CA GLU A 117 -17.43 4.77 -12.35
C GLU A 117 -16.13 5.15 -11.63
N ILE A 118 -16.08 4.93 -10.31
CA ILE A 118 -14.96 5.40 -9.48
C ILE A 118 -13.62 4.83 -9.94
N ASP A 119 -13.53 3.55 -10.29
CA ASP A 119 -12.22 2.95 -10.64
C ASP A 119 -11.64 3.57 -11.92
N THR A 120 -12.48 3.87 -12.91
CA THR A 120 -12.09 4.60 -14.14
C THR A 120 -11.65 6.03 -13.85
N LEU A 121 -12.36 6.73 -12.94
CA LEU A 121 -11.96 8.06 -12.50
C LEU A 121 -10.62 8.04 -11.77
N LEU A 122 -10.45 7.11 -10.83
CA LEU A 122 -9.24 6.98 -10.02
C LEU A 122 -8.03 6.61 -10.86
N GLN A 123 -8.21 5.78 -11.90
CA GLN A 123 -7.15 5.48 -12.85
C GLN A 123 -6.60 6.78 -13.48
N THR A 124 -7.49 7.64 -13.97
CA THR A 124 -7.10 8.90 -14.60
C THR A 124 -6.49 9.86 -13.56
N VAL A 125 -7.11 9.98 -12.39
CA VAL A 125 -6.66 10.93 -11.35
C VAL A 125 -5.30 10.52 -10.76
N MET A 126 -5.15 9.27 -10.32
CA MET A 126 -3.97 8.82 -9.55
C MET A 126 -2.78 8.39 -10.40
N PHE A 127 -3.00 8.03 -11.67
CA PHE A 127 -1.95 7.52 -12.56
C PHE A 127 -1.74 8.37 -13.81
N THR A 128 -2.64 9.31 -14.12
CA THR A 128 -2.46 10.27 -15.23
C THR A 128 -2.30 11.70 -14.70
N ILE A 129 -3.30 12.28 -14.03
CA ILE A 129 -3.29 13.69 -13.57
C ILE A 129 -2.23 13.92 -12.48
N TYR A 130 -2.16 13.03 -11.49
CA TYR A 130 -1.17 13.00 -10.41
C TYR A 130 -0.29 11.74 -10.51
N GLY A 131 0.05 11.38 -11.75
CA GLY A 131 0.73 10.14 -12.07
C GLY A 131 2.19 10.09 -11.66
N ASN A 132 2.86 11.24 -11.48
CA ASN A 132 4.25 11.29 -11.06
C ASN A 132 4.35 11.20 -9.53
N GLN A 133 4.39 9.96 -9.05
CA GLN A 133 4.28 9.62 -7.62
C GLN A 133 5.51 10.01 -6.77
N TYR A 134 6.53 10.57 -7.42
CA TYR A 134 7.76 11.04 -6.78
C TYR A 134 7.99 12.54 -6.94
N ASP A 135 7.06 13.24 -7.61
CA ASP A 135 7.03 14.69 -7.64
C ASP A 135 6.22 15.20 -6.45
N SER A 136 6.89 15.94 -5.56
CA SER A 136 6.29 16.44 -4.33
C SER A 136 5.04 17.28 -4.60
N ARG A 137 5.03 18.08 -5.67
CA ARG A 137 3.90 18.93 -6.02
C ARG A 137 2.67 18.11 -6.39
N GLU A 138 2.80 17.16 -7.31
CA GLU A 138 1.70 16.27 -7.70
C GLU A 138 1.20 15.45 -6.50
N GLU A 139 2.11 14.97 -5.66
CA GLU A 139 1.77 14.23 -4.45
C GLU A 139 0.96 15.08 -3.46
N TYR A 140 1.41 16.30 -3.18
CA TYR A 140 0.72 17.20 -2.25
C TYR A 140 -0.62 17.71 -2.80
N LEU A 141 -0.75 17.92 -4.11
CA LEU A 141 -2.04 18.22 -4.75
C LEU A 141 -3.01 17.04 -4.64
N LEU A 142 -2.53 15.80 -4.85
CA LEU A 142 -3.33 14.60 -4.65
C LEU A 142 -3.73 14.45 -3.17
N LEU A 143 -2.83 14.67 -2.21
CA LEU A 143 -3.18 14.63 -0.79
C LEU A 143 -4.18 15.74 -0.40
N SER A 144 -4.10 16.91 -1.04
CA SER A 144 -5.09 17.98 -0.88
C SER A 144 -6.47 17.58 -1.41
N MET A 145 -6.53 16.85 -2.54
CA MET A 145 -7.77 16.22 -3.03
C MET A 145 -8.34 15.27 -1.96
N PHE A 146 -7.51 14.37 -1.45
CA PHE A 146 -7.87 13.43 -0.38
C PHE A 146 -8.41 14.14 0.86
N GLN A 147 -7.78 15.25 1.27
CA GLN A 147 -8.24 16.05 2.40
C GLN A 147 -9.69 16.50 2.24
N ASN A 148 -10.02 17.04 1.06
CA ASN A 148 -11.35 17.55 0.77
C ASN A 148 -12.39 16.43 0.76
N VAL A 149 -12.06 15.29 0.13
CA VAL A 149 -12.96 14.13 0.07
C VAL A 149 -13.18 13.53 1.46
N LEU A 150 -12.11 13.34 2.24
CA LEU A 150 -12.19 12.79 3.59
C LEU A 150 -12.97 13.72 4.52
N ALA A 151 -12.69 15.03 4.50
CA ALA A 151 -13.43 16.00 5.31
C ALA A 151 -14.94 15.93 5.04
N ALA A 152 -15.33 15.94 3.75
CA ALA A 152 -16.73 15.84 3.37
C ALA A 152 -17.37 14.49 3.73
N GLN A 153 -16.63 13.37 3.64
CA GLN A 153 -17.13 12.07 4.08
C GLN A 153 -17.33 12.03 5.59
N PHE A 154 -16.40 12.59 6.35
CA PHE A 154 -16.55 12.71 7.79
C PHE A 154 -17.77 13.56 8.09
N ASP A 155 -17.95 14.73 7.49
CA ASP A 155 -19.08 15.62 7.75
C ASP A 155 -20.43 14.97 7.44
N SER A 156 -20.54 14.15 6.38
CA SER A 156 -21.77 13.44 6.01
C SER A 156 -22.05 12.15 6.80
N ALA A 157 -21.05 11.61 7.51
CA ALA A 157 -21.21 10.34 8.23
C ALA A 157 -22.18 10.46 9.41
N THR A 158 -23.17 9.57 9.47
CA THR A 158 -24.12 9.48 10.59
C THR A 158 -23.66 8.49 11.66
N GLU A 159 -22.99 7.42 11.25
CA GLU A 159 -22.60 6.32 12.12
C GLU A 159 -21.08 6.14 12.19
N PHE A 160 -20.55 6.06 13.41
CA PHE A 160 -19.13 5.84 13.64
C PHE A 160 -18.66 4.46 13.16
N GLY A 161 -19.49 3.42 13.35
CA GLY A 161 -19.09 2.03 13.09
C GLY A 161 -18.93 1.67 11.61
N SER A 162 -19.61 2.39 10.71
CA SER A 162 -19.56 2.20 9.26
C SER A 162 -18.62 3.17 8.55
N LEU A 163 -18.23 4.27 9.24
CA LEU A 163 -17.30 5.27 8.76
C LEU A 163 -15.97 4.65 8.35
N LEU A 164 -15.55 4.90 7.11
CA LEU A 164 -14.37 4.30 6.51
C LEU A 164 -14.35 2.77 6.66
N ARG A 165 -15.48 2.07 6.75
CA ARG A 165 -15.54 0.59 6.67
C ARG A 165 -16.42 0.13 5.52
N ALA A 166 -17.48 0.88 5.24
CA ALA A 166 -18.32 0.67 4.07
C ALA A 166 -17.50 0.75 2.76
N ASN A 167 -17.94 -0.01 1.77
CA ASN A 167 -17.43 0.08 0.40
C ASN A 167 -18.04 1.31 -0.28
N THR A 168 -17.35 2.43 -0.17
CA THR A 168 -17.72 3.72 -0.78
C THR A 168 -16.65 4.17 -1.79
N PRO A 169 -16.97 5.13 -2.69
CA PRO A 169 -15.97 5.72 -3.58
C PRO A 169 -14.72 6.22 -2.85
N VAL A 170 -14.89 6.84 -1.67
CA VAL A 170 -13.77 7.30 -0.84
C VAL A 170 -12.93 6.14 -0.31
N SER A 171 -13.58 5.05 0.11
CA SER A 171 -12.87 3.86 0.56
C SER A 171 -12.08 3.18 -0.56
N ARG A 172 -12.62 3.18 -1.79
CA ARG A 172 -11.93 2.73 -3.01
C ARG A 172 -10.75 3.61 -3.32
N MET A 173 -10.93 4.93 -3.24
CA MET A 173 -9.87 5.91 -3.42
C MET A 173 -8.67 5.67 -2.49
N MET A 174 -8.92 5.45 -1.21
CA MET A 174 -7.87 5.09 -0.24
C MET A 174 -7.14 3.79 -0.62
N THR A 175 -7.88 2.73 -0.95
CA THR A 175 -7.27 1.46 -1.36
C THR A 175 -6.40 1.63 -2.61
N THR A 176 -6.89 2.33 -3.63
CA THR A 176 -6.16 2.58 -4.89
C THR A 176 -4.90 3.40 -4.66
N TYR A 177 -4.94 4.40 -3.78
CA TYR A 177 -3.76 5.19 -3.44
C TYR A 177 -2.65 4.33 -2.82
N THR A 178 -2.99 3.38 -1.94
CA THR A 178 -1.98 2.50 -1.34
C THR A 178 -1.34 1.50 -2.32
N ARG A 179 -1.95 1.30 -3.50
CA ARG A 179 -1.41 0.49 -4.59
C ARG A 179 -0.43 1.24 -5.48
N ARG A 180 -0.24 2.55 -5.26
CA ARG A 180 0.81 3.33 -5.93
C ARG A 180 2.19 2.81 -5.53
N GLY A 181 3.19 3.07 -6.36
CA GLY A 181 4.56 2.60 -6.25
C GLY A 181 5.18 2.74 -4.86
N PRO A 182 5.06 3.88 -4.14
CA PRO A 182 5.58 3.99 -2.78
C PRO A 182 4.96 2.98 -1.81
N GLY A 183 3.64 2.80 -1.83
CA GLY A 183 2.94 1.83 -0.98
C GLY A 183 3.30 0.39 -1.34
N GLN A 184 3.38 0.10 -2.64
CA GLN A 184 3.77 -1.21 -3.14
C GLN A 184 5.23 -1.56 -2.79
N THR A 185 6.15 -0.59 -2.89
CA THR A 185 7.55 -0.74 -2.48
C THR A 185 7.66 -1.07 -1.00
N TYR A 186 6.91 -0.37 -0.16
CA TYR A 186 6.84 -0.65 1.27
C TYR A 186 6.36 -2.09 1.55
N LEU A 187 5.25 -2.52 0.94
CA LEU A 187 4.73 -3.88 1.12
C LEU A 187 5.75 -4.94 0.71
N LYS A 188 6.46 -4.71 -0.41
CA LYS A 188 7.53 -5.61 -0.87
C LYS A 188 8.66 -5.72 0.14
N ASN A 189 9.15 -4.59 0.65
CA ASN A 189 10.27 -4.58 1.59
C ASN A 189 9.90 -5.21 2.94
N VAL A 190 8.66 -5.03 3.39
CA VAL A 190 8.23 -5.46 4.74
C VAL A 190 7.66 -6.87 4.76
N LEU A 191 6.94 -7.29 3.72
CA LEU A 191 6.16 -8.54 3.74
C LEU A 191 6.75 -9.65 2.87
N SER A 192 7.48 -9.34 1.79
CA SER A 192 7.88 -10.37 0.83
C SER A 192 8.70 -11.50 1.46
N GLU A 193 9.70 -11.18 2.29
CA GLU A 193 10.52 -12.21 2.94
C GLU A 193 9.66 -13.14 3.82
N ARG A 194 8.79 -12.55 4.67
CA ARG A 194 7.93 -13.31 5.59
C ARG A 194 6.91 -14.18 4.86
N ILE A 195 6.34 -13.67 3.77
CA ILE A 195 5.39 -14.41 2.94
C ILE A 195 6.08 -15.55 2.19
N ASN A 196 7.24 -15.31 1.59
CA ASN A 196 7.96 -16.36 0.86
C ASN A 196 8.41 -17.49 1.80
N ASN A 197 8.99 -17.17 2.97
CA ASN A 197 9.37 -18.18 3.97
C ASN A 197 8.17 -19.06 4.39
N LEU A 198 6.97 -18.48 4.48
CA LEU A 198 5.77 -19.23 4.83
C LEU A 198 5.26 -20.11 3.69
N ILE A 199 5.44 -19.68 2.44
CA ILE A 199 5.04 -20.44 1.25
C ILE A 199 5.97 -21.63 0.99
N GLU A 200 7.24 -21.54 1.39
CA GLU A 200 8.18 -22.66 1.29
C GLU A 200 7.75 -23.88 2.12
N HIS A 201 7.01 -23.68 3.21
CA HIS A 201 6.45 -24.74 4.05
C HIS A 201 5.07 -25.22 3.56
N ASN A 202 5.03 -25.91 2.42
CA ASN A 202 3.76 -26.39 1.82
C ASN A 202 2.98 -27.38 2.71
N ASP A 203 3.67 -28.16 3.55
CA ASP A 203 3.06 -29.19 4.40
C ASP A 203 2.47 -28.63 5.71
N LEU A 204 2.67 -27.34 5.99
CA LEU A 204 2.22 -26.71 7.23
C LEU A 204 0.71 -26.42 7.19
N ASP A 205 -0.09 -27.33 7.76
CA ASP A 205 -1.52 -27.12 7.99
C ASP A 205 -1.79 -26.47 9.37
N LEU A 206 -2.18 -25.19 9.35
CA LEU A 206 -2.61 -24.44 10.53
C LEU A 206 -4.14 -24.23 10.57
N GLU A 207 -4.94 -25.12 9.98
CA GLU A 207 -6.39 -25.06 10.16
C GLU A 207 -6.75 -25.27 11.64
N ILE A 208 -7.46 -24.27 12.18
CA ILE A 208 -7.90 -24.21 13.58
C ILE A 208 -9.44 -24.32 13.72
N ASN A 209 -10.16 -24.48 12.60
CA ASN A 209 -11.60 -24.72 12.64
C ASN A 209 -11.88 -26.15 13.13
N PRO A 210 -12.53 -26.34 14.30
CA PRO A 210 -12.76 -27.66 14.88
C PRO A 210 -13.49 -28.63 13.95
N LEU A 211 -14.47 -28.15 13.19
CA LEU A 211 -15.25 -28.99 12.29
C LEU A 211 -14.38 -29.56 11.16
N LYS A 212 -13.53 -28.72 10.56
CA LYS A 212 -12.63 -29.14 9.48
C LYS A 212 -11.52 -30.06 9.98
N VAL A 213 -10.99 -29.78 11.17
CA VAL A 213 -9.96 -30.63 11.79
C VAL A 213 -10.55 -32.00 12.11
N TYR A 214 -11.79 -32.06 12.61
CA TYR A 214 -12.48 -33.32 12.85
C TYR A 214 -12.74 -34.10 11.55
N GLU A 215 -13.22 -33.44 10.50
CA GLU A 215 -13.40 -34.06 9.17
C GLU A 215 -12.09 -34.62 8.60
N GLN A 216 -10.97 -33.91 8.79
CA GLN A 216 -9.66 -34.36 8.35
C GLN A 216 -9.18 -35.56 9.18
N MET A 217 -9.35 -35.49 10.51
CA MET A 217 -9.01 -36.58 11.42
C MET A 217 -9.73 -37.88 11.08
N ILE A 218 -11.04 -37.83 10.75
CA ILE A 218 -11.78 -39.02 10.30
C ILE A 218 -11.16 -39.58 9.01
N LYS A 219 -10.88 -38.75 8.02
CA LYS A 219 -10.28 -39.20 6.75
C LYS A 219 -8.92 -39.84 6.95
N ASP A 220 -8.11 -39.29 7.84
CA ASP A 220 -6.79 -39.81 8.16
C ASP A 220 -6.92 -41.18 8.86
N ILE A 221 -7.85 -41.32 9.81
CA ILE A 221 -8.14 -42.60 10.47
C ILE A 221 -8.64 -43.65 9.47
N GLU A 222 -9.57 -43.29 8.59
CA GLU A 222 -10.11 -44.19 7.56
C GLU A 222 -9.04 -44.62 6.54
N ALA A 223 -8.13 -43.71 6.20
CA ALA A 223 -6.99 -44.00 5.33
C ALA A 223 -5.98 -44.96 6.00
N GLU A 224 -5.73 -44.81 7.31
CA GLU A 224 -4.83 -45.67 8.07
C GLU A 224 -5.42 -47.05 8.38
N THR A 225 -6.71 -47.11 8.75
CA THR A 225 -7.39 -48.37 9.12
C THR A 225 -7.97 -49.12 7.91
N GLY A 226 -8.19 -48.44 6.78
CA GLY A 226 -8.82 -49.02 5.58
C GLY A 226 -10.28 -49.40 5.76
N ALA A 227 -10.91 -48.96 6.86
CA ALA A 227 -12.30 -49.22 7.21
C ALA A 227 -13.02 -47.90 7.57
N PRO A 228 -14.34 -47.81 7.38
CA PRO A 228 -15.10 -46.62 7.78
C PRO A 228 -14.97 -46.40 9.28
N CYS A 229 -14.78 -45.14 9.69
CA CYS A 229 -14.67 -44.81 11.10
C CYS A 229 -16.04 -44.96 11.79
N ASP A 230 -16.07 -45.55 12.99
CA ASP A 230 -17.30 -45.66 13.80
C ASP A 230 -17.77 -44.30 14.37
N LEU A 231 -16.98 -43.24 14.22
CA LEU A 231 -17.31 -41.90 14.66
C LEU A 231 -18.34 -41.22 13.73
N PRO A 232 -19.30 -40.44 14.27
CA PRO A 232 -20.28 -39.75 13.46
C PRO A 232 -19.62 -38.72 12.55
N SER A 233 -19.91 -38.81 11.24
CA SER A 233 -19.33 -37.96 10.19
C SER A 233 -19.97 -36.58 10.08
N ALA A 234 -21.15 -36.36 10.67
CA ALA A 234 -21.82 -35.07 10.71
C ALA A 234 -22.08 -34.66 12.17
N ILE A 235 -21.16 -33.86 12.73
CA ILE A 235 -21.29 -33.28 14.06
C ILE A 235 -21.42 -31.76 14.00
N SER A 236 -21.97 -31.16 15.05
CA SER A 236 -22.00 -29.70 15.18
C SER A 236 -20.59 -29.13 15.47
N PRO A 237 -20.34 -27.84 15.15
CA PRO A 237 -19.08 -27.17 15.51
C PRO A 237 -18.80 -27.18 17.01
N GLU A 238 -19.84 -27.10 17.84
CA GLU A 238 -19.76 -27.18 19.29
C GLU A 238 -19.29 -28.57 19.76
N GLU A 239 -19.86 -29.66 19.22
CA GLU A 239 -19.43 -31.03 19.53
C GLU A 239 -18.00 -31.29 19.06
N ALA A 240 -17.63 -30.79 17.86
CA ALA A 240 -16.27 -30.89 17.34
C ALA A 240 -15.26 -30.18 18.26
N SER A 241 -15.66 -29.03 18.83
CA SER A 241 -14.82 -28.26 19.74
C SER A 241 -14.63 -28.91 21.12
N LEU A 242 -15.53 -29.81 21.52
CA LEU A 242 -15.45 -30.54 22.79
C LEU A 242 -14.62 -31.83 22.69
N ASN A 243 -14.33 -32.31 21.47
CA ASN A 243 -13.57 -33.52 21.25
C ASN A 243 -12.09 -33.34 21.70
N PRO A 244 -11.58 -34.15 22.66
CA PRO A 244 -10.21 -34.04 23.16
C PRO A 244 -9.13 -34.22 22.09
N ASP A 245 -9.34 -35.12 21.12
CA ASP A 245 -8.37 -35.40 20.06
C ASP A 245 -8.24 -34.21 19.11
N VAL A 246 -9.39 -33.59 18.76
CA VAL A 246 -9.43 -32.36 17.97
C VAL A 246 -8.72 -31.21 18.69
N GLN A 247 -8.94 -31.06 20.00
CA GLN A 247 -8.24 -30.05 20.81
C GLN A 247 -6.72 -30.30 20.86
N ALA A 248 -6.29 -31.56 20.98
CA ALA A 248 -4.88 -31.95 20.99
C ALA A 248 -4.18 -31.64 19.66
N ILE A 249 -4.90 -31.73 18.53
CA ILE A 249 -4.39 -31.34 17.20
C ILE A 249 -4.35 -29.81 17.05
N ILE A 250 -5.37 -29.09 17.54
CA ILE A 250 -5.47 -27.63 17.39
C ILE A 250 -4.46 -26.90 18.26
N ALA A 251 -4.20 -27.36 19.49
CA ALA A 251 -3.32 -26.68 20.44
C ALA A 251 -1.92 -26.32 19.88
N PRO A 252 -1.13 -27.26 19.27
CA PRO A 252 0.16 -26.92 18.69
C PRO A 252 0.02 -25.99 17.47
N ARG A 253 -1.00 -26.20 16.61
CA ARG A 253 -1.27 -25.34 15.43
C ARG A 253 -1.54 -23.90 15.85
N LEU A 254 -2.28 -23.72 16.95
CA LEU A 254 -2.61 -22.43 17.52
C LEU A 254 -1.36 -21.67 17.98
N SER A 255 -0.46 -22.36 18.69
CA SER A 255 0.82 -21.79 19.14
C SER A 255 1.67 -21.32 17.96
N THR A 256 1.83 -22.17 16.94
CA THR A 256 2.58 -21.83 15.72
C THR A 256 1.95 -20.66 14.97
N LEU A 257 0.61 -20.61 14.87
CA LEU A 257 -0.09 -19.49 14.24
C LEU A 257 0.13 -18.16 14.97
N MET A 258 0.10 -18.17 16.30
CA MET A 258 0.40 -16.97 17.11
C MET A 258 1.86 -16.53 16.93
N GLU A 259 2.80 -17.47 16.89
CA GLU A 259 4.23 -17.16 16.68
C GLU A 259 4.47 -16.53 15.30
N ILE A 260 3.95 -17.14 14.24
CA ILE A 260 4.02 -16.61 12.88
C ILE A 260 3.40 -15.21 12.83
N THR A 261 2.19 -15.04 13.36
CA THR A 261 1.51 -13.74 13.36
C THR A 261 2.29 -12.70 14.17
N GLY A 262 2.88 -13.10 15.30
CA GLY A 262 3.75 -12.25 16.12
C GLY A 262 5.01 -11.78 15.37
N SER A 263 5.58 -12.62 14.52
CA SER A 263 6.70 -12.26 13.63
C SER A 263 6.28 -11.24 12.57
N PHE A 264 5.12 -11.44 11.92
CA PHE A 264 4.54 -10.47 10.99
C PHE A 264 4.29 -9.11 11.67
N LEU A 265 3.60 -9.13 12.83
CA LEU A 265 3.33 -7.94 13.60
C LEU A 265 4.63 -7.22 14.01
N SER A 266 5.67 -7.97 14.36
CA SER A 266 6.95 -7.38 14.73
C SER A 266 7.66 -6.71 13.58
N THR A 267 7.62 -7.34 12.40
CA THR A 267 8.18 -6.79 11.18
C THR A 267 7.44 -5.51 10.74
N ILE A 268 6.10 -5.50 10.81
CA ILE A 268 5.27 -4.33 10.47
C ILE A 268 5.44 -3.19 11.46
N THR A 269 5.44 -3.47 12.77
CA THR A 269 5.59 -2.41 13.79
C THR A 269 7.00 -1.85 13.84
N GLY A 270 8.02 -2.63 13.43
CA GLY A 270 9.41 -2.21 13.32
C GLY A 270 9.75 -1.41 12.06
N SER A 271 8.84 -1.30 11.09
CA SER A 271 9.08 -0.63 9.79
C SER A 271 8.37 0.73 9.66
N LEU A 272 8.04 1.38 10.79
CA LEU A 272 7.34 2.67 10.84
C LEU A 272 7.99 3.76 9.97
N ASP A 273 9.32 3.79 9.96
CA ASP A 273 10.16 4.73 9.21
C ASP A 273 10.11 4.50 7.69
N GLN A 274 9.83 3.27 7.26
CA GLN A 274 9.68 2.90 5.86
C GLN A 274 8.28 3.22 5.31
N VAL A 275 7.30 3.51 6.17
CA VAL A 275 5.93 3.80 5.73
C VAL A 275 5.91 5.11 4.94
N PRO A 276 5.40 5.12 3.69
CA PRO A 276 5.38 6.31 2.85
C PRO A 276 4.67 7.49 3.51
N TYR A 277 5.21 8.70 3.29
CA TYR A 277 4.69 9.95 3.87
C TYR A 277 3.17 10.10 3.68
N GLY A 278 2.67 9.96 2.45
CA GLY A 278 1.25 10.20 2.21
C GLY A 278 0.31 9.17 2.84
N ILE A 279 0.75 7.92 3.05
CA ILE A 279 -0.01 6.93 3.84
C ILE A 279 -0.07 7.37 5.32
N ARG A 280 1.07 7.77 5.89
CA ARG A 280 1.13 8.31 7.26
C ARG A 280 0.27 9.57 7.41
N TRP A 281 0.30 10.45 6.41
CA TRP A 281 -0.48 11.68 6.40
C TRP A 281 -1.99 11.40 6.31
N ILE A 282 -2.43 10.42 5.50
CA ILE A 282 -3.84 9.98 5.49
C ILE A 282 -4.24 9.45 6.89
N CYS A 283 -3.40 8.66 7.55
CA CYS A 283 -3.65 8.22 8.94
C CYS A 283 -3.81 9.42 9.89
N LYS A 284 -2.92 10.43 9.79
CA LYS A 284 -3.02 11.68 10.54
C LYS A 284 -4.35 12.41 10.28
N GLN A 285 -4.78 12.50 9.03
CA GLN A 285 -6.06 13.13 8.68
C GLN A 285 -7.26 12.38 9.24
N ILE A 286 -7.28 11.04 9.16
CA ILE A 286 -8.32 10.22 9.78
C ILE A 286 -8.40 10.52 11.27
N ARG A 287 -7.25 10.53 11.97
CA ARG A 287 -7.19 10.88 13.40
C ARG A 287 -7.75 12.27 13.70
N SER A 288 -7.30 13.28 12.96
CA SER A 288 -7.69 14.68 13.16
C SER A 288 -9.20 14.88 12.93
N LEU A 289 -9.72 14.36 11.80
CA LEU A 289 -11.14 14.46 11.46
C LEU A 289 -12.03 13.70 12.45
N THR A 290 -11.59 12.53 12.94
CA THR A 290 -12.30 11.81 13.99
C THR A 290 -12.37 12.62 15.27
N LYS A 291 -11.26 13.19 15.75
CA LYS A 291 -11.25 14.03 16.97
C LYS A 291 -12.12 15.28 16.81
N ARG A 292 -12.14 15.87 15.61
CA ARG A 292 -12.97 17.04 15.31
C ARG A 292 -14.48 16.72 15.32
N LYS A 293 -14.87 15.62 14.66
CA LYS A 293 -16.29 15.25 14.53
C LYS A 293 -16.84 14.54 15.77
N TYR A 294 -16.01 13.75 16.44
CA TYR A 294 -16.36 12.97 17.63
C TYR A 294 -15.36 13.27 18.76
N PRO A 295 -15.48 14.42 19.45
CA PRO A 295 -14.55 14.80 20.53
C PRO A 295 -14.49 13.79 21.68
N GLU A 296 -15.62 13.11 21.94
CA GLU A 296 -15.77 12.09 22.98
C GLU A 296 -15.30 10.67 22.52
N ALA A 297 -14.77 10.55 21.30
CA ALA A 297 -14.28 9.26 20.82
C ALA A 297 -13.05 8.82 21.63
N SER A 298 -13.09 7.61 22.15
CA SER A 298 -11.94 7.02 22.83
C SER A 298 -10.76 6.85 21.87
N GLU A 299 -9.53 6.92 22.40
CA GLU A 299 -8.30 6.66 21.64
C GLU A 299 -8.34 5.29 20.92
N PHE A 300 -8.97 4.29 21.53
CA PHE A 300 -9.19 2.98 20.91
C PHE A 300 -10.07 3.06 19.66
N ASN A 301 -11.17 3.82 19.71
CA ASN A 301 -12.07 3.99 18.57
C ASN A 301 -11.36 4.70 17.41
N ILE A 302 -10.54 5.70 17.73
CA ILE A 302 -9.69 6.41 16.77
C ILE A 302 -8.68 5.45 16.13
N CYS A 303 -7.95 4.68 16.94
CA CYS A 303 -7.02 3.66 16.48
C CYS A 303 -7.72 2.64 15.57
N SER A 304 -8.96 2.25 15.89
CA SER A 304 -9.71 1.31 15.05
C SER A 304 -10.05 1.86 13.66
N LEU A 305 -10.30 3.17 13.51
CA LEU A 305 -10.48 3.76 12.18
C LEU A 305 -9.18 3.80 11.39
N ILE A 306 -8.06 4.15 12.04
CA ILE A 306 -6.72 4.13 11.43
C ILE A 306 -6.36 2.71 11.02
N GLY A 307 -6.58 1.72 11.90
CA GLY A 307 -6.38 0.30 11.62
C GLY A 307 -7.28 -0.23 10.51
N GLY A 308 -8.49 0.31 10.38
CA GLY A 308 -9.39 0.05 9.25
C GLY A 308 -8.88 0.59 7.91
N PHE A 309 -8.00 1.59 7.90
CA PHE A 309 -7.29 1.98 6.69
C PHE A 309 -6.00 1.16 6.52
N PHE A 310 -5.11 1.20 7.50
CA PHE A 310 -3.76 0.65 7.38
C PHE A 310 -3.73 -0.89 7.31
N PHE A 311 -4.48 -1.60 8.16
CA PHE A 311 -4.50 -3.06 8.12
C PHE A 311 -5.50 -3.57 7.09
N LEU A 312 -6.77 -3.15 7.20
CA LEU A 312 -7.84 -3.72 6.38
C LEU A 312 -7.72 -3.41 4.89
N ARG A 313 -7.22 -2.22 4.51
CA ARG A 313 -7.18 -1.79 3.10
C ARG A 313 -5.82 -1.80 2.46
N PHE A 314 -4.75 -1.90 3.26
CA PHE A 314 -3.39 -1.84 2.75
C PHE A 314 -2.61 -3.11 3.03
N VAL A 315 -2.37 -3.46 4.29
CA VAL A 315 -1.51 -4.60 4.65
C VAL A 315 -2.19 -5.96 4.44
N ASN A 316 -3.39 -6.17 4.99
CA ASN A 316 -4.06 -7.47 4.98
C ASN A 316 -4.41 -7.97 3.58
N PRO A 317 -4.91 -7.14 2.63
CA PRO A 317 -5.10 -7.57 1.25
C PRO A 317 -3.82 -8.12 0.62
N ALA A 318 -2.67 -7.51 0.91
CA ALA A 318 -1.37 -7.95 0.40
C ALA A 318 -0.91 -9.29 1.01
N ILE A 319 -1.26 -9.55 2.27
CA ILE A 319 -1.01 -10.85 2.93
C ILE A 319 -1.92 -11.94 2.35
N VAL A 320 -3.19 -11.66 2.11
CA VAL A 320 -4.18 -12.66 1.65
C VAL A 320 -3.99 -13.03 0.18
N THR A 321 -3.70 -12.04 -0.66
CA THR A 321 -3.51 -12.22 -2.12
C THR A 321 -2.13 -11.70 -2.56
N PRO A 322 -1.02 -12.33 -2.13
CA PRO A 322 0.32 -11.77 -2.34
C PRO A 322 0.72 -11.66 -3.81
N GLN A 323 0.18 -12.51 -4.69
CA GLN A 323 0.46 -12.45 -6.12
C GLN A 323 -0.09 -11.18 -6.77
N ALA A 324 -1.32 -10.77 -6.43
CA ALA A 324 -1.94 -9.54 -6.93
C ALA A 324 -1.18 -8.28 -6.50
N TYR A 325 -0.43 -8.36 -5.41
CA TYR A 325 0.45 -7.30 -4.92
C TYR A 325 1.91 -7.47 -5.39
N MET A 326 2.19 -8.45 -6.27
CA MET A 326 3.51 -8.81 -6.79
C MET A 326 4.55 -9.06 -5.69
N LEU A 327 4.11 -9.62 -4.57
CA LEU A 327 4.99 -10.03 -3.46
C LEU A 327 5.59 -11.41 -3.70
N VAL A 328 4.95 -12.20 -4.56
CA VAL A 328 5.32 -13.57 -4.94
C VAL A 328 5.07 -13.78 -6.44
N GLU A 329 5.77 -14.73 -7.04
CA GLU A 329 5.62 -15.04 -8.48
C GLU A 329 4.36 -15.87 -8.76
N ASN A 330 4.10 -16.88 -7.92
CA ASN A 330 3.04 -17.86 -8.12
C ASN A 330 2.00 -17.80 -6.99
N ASN A 331 0.77 -18.22 -7.30
CA ASN A 331 -0.28 -18.33 -6.28
C ASN A 331 0.10 -19.38 -5.22
N PRO A 332 -0.02 -19.04 -3.92
CA PRO A 332 0.24 -20.00 -2.86
C PRO A 332 -0.69 -21.21 -2.95
N GLN A 333 -0.17 -22.39 -2.58
CA GLN A 333 -0.96 -23.61 -2.45
C GLN A 333 -2.05 -23.47 -1.36
N SER A 334 -2.96 -24.44 -1.27
CA SER A 334 -4.12 -24.37 -0.37
C SER A 334 -3.74 -24.07 1.10
N ASN A 335 -2.75 -24.79 1.64
CA ASN A 335 -2.37 -24.68 3.05
C ASN A 335 -1.69 -23.33 3.36
N PRO A 336 -0.62 -22.89 2.66
CA PRO A 336 -0.04 -21.56 2.88
C PRO A 336 -1.04 -20.42 2.69
N ARG A 337 -1.93 -20.51 1.69
CA ARG A 337 -2.99 -19.50 1.45
C ARG A 337 -3.96 -19.42 2.62
N ARG A 338 -4.37 -20.57 3.17
CA ARG A 338 -5.23 -20.64 4.35
C ARG A 338 -4.53 -20.02 5.55
N THR A 339 -3.26 -20.34 5.77
CA THR A 339 -2.45 -19.78 6.86
C THR A 339 -2.32 -18.26 6.73
N LEU A 340 -1.99 -17.72 5.56
CA LEU A 340 -1.94 -16.27 5.31
C LEU A 340 -3.29 -15.59 5.61
N THR A 341 -4.40 -16.26 5.27
CA THR A 341 -5.74 -15.76 5.59
C THR A 341 -5.97 -15.70 7.11
N LEU A 342 -5.53 -16.69 7.87
CA LEU A 342 -5.63 -16.71 9.33
C LEU A 342 -4.74 -15.62 9.96
N VAL A 343 -3.52 -15.44 9.47
CA VAL A 343 -2.61 -14.36 9.88
C VAL A 343 -3.27 -12.99 9.67
N ALA A 344 -3.79 -12.73 8.47
CA ALA A 344 -4.46 -11.47 8.16
C ALA A 344 -5.71 -11.23 9.05
N LYS A 345 -6.48 -12.28 9.34
CA LYS A 345 -7.62 -12.19 10.27
C LYS A 345 -7.18 -11.83 11.69
N LEU A 346 -6.10 -12.44 12.18
CA LEU A 346 -5.60 -12.17 13.53
C LEU A 346 -5.03 -10.75 13.65
N LEU A 347 -4.29 -10.28 12.64
CA LEU A 347 -3.87 -8.88 12.53
C LEU A 347 -5.08 -7.92 12.45
N GLN A 348 -6.14 -8.31 11.74
CA GLN A 348 -7.36 -7.50 11.66
C GLN A 348 -8.09 -7.40 13.02
N ASN A 349 -8.13 -8.49 13.77
CA ASN A 349 -8.70 -8.55 15.12
C ASN A 349 -7.87 -7.76 16.15
N LEU A 350 -6.57 -7.58 15.91
CA LEU A 350 -5.75 -6.66 16.69
C LEU A 350 -6.09 -5.20 16.39
N ALA A 351 -6.28 -4.87 15.11
CA ALA A 351 -6.54 -3.51 14.66
C ALA A 351 -7.97 -3.01 14.95
N ASN A 352 -8.93 -3.91 15.13
CA ASN A 352 -10.34 -3.59 15.37
C ASN A 352 -10.89 -4.29 16.60
N LYS A 353 -12.01 -3.82 17.17
CA LYS A 353 -12.74 -4.62 18.17
C LYS A 353 -13.28 -5.88 17.49
N PRO A 354 -12.88 -7.09 17.92
CA PRO A 354 -13.34 -8.31 17.31
C PRO A 354 -14.83 -8.53 17.65
N THR A 355 -15.62 -8.85 16.62
CA THR A 355 -17.01 -9.29 16.78
C THR A 355 -17.06 -10.79 16.52
N TYR A 356 -16.94 -11.59 17.58
CA TYR A 356 -16.87 -13.06 17.49
C TYR A 356 -18.22 -13.74 17.20
N SER A 357 -19.19 -13.02 16.66
CA SER A 357 -20.54 -13.55 16.45
C SER A 357 -20.61 -14.64 15.37
N LYS A 358 -19.64 -14.71 14.46
CA LYS A 358 -19.62 -15.67 13.35
C LYS A 358 -18.54 -16.76 13.44
N GLU A 359 -17.48 -16.57 14.24
CA GLU A 359 -16.33 -17.48 14.31
C GLU A 359 -15.89 -17.69 15.77
N ARG A 360 -16.72 -18.38 16.56
CA ARG A 360 -16.46 -18.62 18.00
C ARG A 360 -15.11 -19.29 18.27
N TYR A 361 -14.64 -20.15 17.38
CA TYR A 361 -13.34 -20.81 17.50
C TYR A 361 -12.14 -19.84 17.53
N MET A 362 -12.30 -18.62 17.02
CA MET A 362 -11.27 -17.57 17.09
C MET A 362 -11.10 -16.95 18.48
N LEU A 363 -12.00 -17.23 19.44
CA LEU A 363 -11.88 -16.76 20.83
C LEU A 363 -10.63 -17.31 21.53
N THR A 364 -10.11 -18.46 21.09
CA THR A 364 -8.87 -19.05 21.60
C THR A 364 -7.64 -18.19 21.30
N LEU A 365 -7.74 -17.26 20.34
CA LEU A 365 -6.69 -16.31 19.97
C LEU A 365 -6.73 -15.01 20.78
N ASN A 366 -7.70 -14.83 21.69
CA ASN A 366 -7.82 -13.61 22.50
C ASN A 366 -6.58 -13.29 23.34
N PRO A 367 -5.86 -14.25 23.93
CA PRO A 367 -4.63 -13.95 24.67
C PRO A 367 -3.63 -13.19 23.81
N PHE A 368 -3.40 -13.64 22.58
CA PHE A 368 -2.52 -12.94 21.63
C PHE A 368 -2.99 -11.50 21.33
N VAL A 369 -4.31 -11.29 21.23
CA VAL A 369 -4.89 -9.97 20.99
C VAL A 369 -4.63 -9.03 22.17
N GLU A 370 -4.90 -9.48 23.39
CA GLU A 370 -4.69 -8.66 24.60
C GLU A 370 -3.20 -8.35 24.84
N ASP A 371 -2.32 -9.34 24.63
CA ASP A 371 -0.87 -9.17 24.80
C ASP A 371 -0.26 -8.14 23.84
N ASN A 372 -0.82 -7.99 22.64
CA ASN A 372 -0.28 -7.12 21.59
C ASN A 372 -1.07 -5.81 21.40
N LYS A 373 -2.18 -5.62 22.11
CA LYS A 373 -3.07 -4.45 21.98
C LYS A 373 -2.36 -3.12 22.26
N ALA A 374 -1.52 -3.06 23.29
CA ALA A 374 -0.78 -1.84 23.61
C ALA A 374 0.24 -1.51 22.52
N ARG A 375 0.93 -2.53 22.00
CA ARG A 375 1.94 -2.42 20.94
C ARG A 375 1.33 -1.88 19.64
N ILE A 376 0.19 -2.42 19.22
CA ILE A 376 -0.46 -1.99 17.97
C ILE A 376 -1.02 -0.57 18.09
N ASN A 377 -1.64 -0.21 19.22
CA ASN A 377 -2.15 1.15 19.43
C ASN A 377 -1.04 2.19 19.43
N LYS A 378 0.12 1.87 20.04
CA LYS A 378 1.30 2.74 19.96
C LYS A 378 1.73 2.96 18.52
N PHE A 379 1.90 1.88 17.75
CA PHE A 379 2.27 1.98 16.34
C PHE A 379 1.27 2.81 15.51
N LEU A 380 -0.03 2.61 15.70
CA LEU A 380 -1.07 3.36 14.98
C LEU A 380 -1.07 4.86 15.33
N ASN A 381 -0.72 5.20 16.56
CA ASN A 381 -0.53 6.59 16.96
C ASN A 381 0.74 7.20 16.34
N ASP A 382 1.86 6.47 16.41
CA ASP A 382 3.15 6.91 15.86
C ASP A 382 3.09 7.09 14.31
N LEU A 383 2.25 6.30 13.62
CA LEU A 383 1.96 6.49 12.19
C LEU A 383 1.47 7.91 11.88
N CYS A 384 0.70 8.50 12.77
CA CYS A 384 0.08 9.81 12.58
C CYS A 384 1.00 11.00 12.90
N GLU A 385 2.19 10.73 13.46
CA GLU A 385 3.18 11.75 13.82
C GLU A 385 4.01 12.16 12.59
N VAL A 386 3.40 12.99 11.73
CA VAL A 386 4.03 13.55 10.53
C VAL A 386 3.72 15.03 10.34
N GLY A 387 4.68 15.77 9.78
CA GLY A 387 4.53 17.18 9.43
C GLY A 387 3.51 17.42 8.32
N ASP A 388 2.93 18.61 8.29
CA ASP A 388 2.08 19.03 7.18
C ASP A 388 2.92 19.49 5.98
N PHE A 389 2.32 19.42 4.79
CA PHE A 389 3.00 19.74 3.53
C PHE A 389 2.66 21.14 2.99
N TYR A 390 1.82 21.92 3.66
CA TYR A 390 1.29 23.18 3.11
C TYR A 390 2.39 24.17 2.73
N GLU A 391 3.38 24.38 3.60
CA GLU A 391 4.52 25.27 3.33
C GLU A 391 5.33 24.80 2.12
N ALA A 392 5.57 23.49 2.00
CA ALA A 392 6.28 22.92 0.87
C ALA A 392 5.47 23.04 -0.43
N LEU A 393 4.15 22.81 -0.37
CA LEU A 393 3.25 22.93 -1.51
C LEU A 393 3.16 24.38 -2.00
N GLU A 394 3.08 25.38 -1.11
CA GLU A 394 3.08 26.79 -1.48
C GLU A 394 4.35 27.15 -2.26
N MET A 395 5.52 26.75 -1.75
CA MET A 395 6.80 26.95 -2.43
C MET A 395 6.85 26.26 -3.80
N ASP A 396 6.38 25.01 -3.88
CA ASP A 396 6.33 24.25 -5.13
C ASP A 396 5.37 24.88 -6.16
N GLN A 397 4.26 25.48 -5.72
CA GLN A 397 3.33 26.21 -6.59
C GLN A 397 3.98 27.46 -7.18
N TYR A 398 4.69 28.25 -6.37
CA TYR A 398 5.44 29.42 -6.86
C TYR A 398 6.49 29.02 -7.89
N VAL A 399 7.25 27.95 -7.63
CA VAL A 399 8.24 27.44 -8.59
C VAL A 399 7.56 26.93 -9.86
N ALA A 400 6.39 26.29 -9.77
CA ALA A 400 5.68 25.81 -10.94
C ALA A 400 5.16 26.94 -11.84
N LEU A 401 4.74 28.08 -11.28
CA LEU A 401 4.37 29.26 -12.07
C LEU A 401 5.53 29.80 -12.93
N SER A 402 6.77 29.53 -12.52
CA SER A 402 7.97 29.89 -13.28
C SER A 402 8.36 28.88 -14.38
N LYS A 403 7.83 27.65 -14.32
CA LYS A 403 8.08 26.62 -15.34
C LYS A 403 7.16 26.87 -16.55
N LYS A 404 7.77 27.16 -17.70
CA LYS A 404 7.06 27.58 -18.92
C LYS A 404 6.16 26.51 -19.57
N GLU A 405 6.30 25.23 -19.25
CA GLU A 405 5.51 24.16 -19.88
C GLU A 405 5.16 23.05 -18.87
N LEU A 406 3.89 22.97 -18.49
CA LEU A 406 3.30 21.83 -17.81
C LEU A 406 2.68 20.92 -18.87
N SER A 407 3.36 19.82 -19.19
CA SER A 407 2.87 18.83 -20.16
C SER A 407 2.21 17.65 -19.43
N LEU A 408 0.92 17.41 -19.70
CA LEU A 408 0.21 16.23 -19.23
C LEU A 408 0.05 15.21 -20.36
N ASN A 409 0.58 14.00 -20.17
CA ASN A 409 0.41 12.89 -21.11
C ASN A 409 -0.85 12.10 -20.75
N ILE A 410 -1.96 12.36 -21.44
CA ILE A 410 -3.25 11.72 -21.21
C ILE A 410 -3.73 10.97 -22.45
N PHE A 411 -4.34 9.80 -22.26
CA PHE A 411 -4.96 9.07 -23.36
C PHE A 411 -6.32 9.67 -23.73
N VAL A 412 -6.72 9.52 -25.00
CA VAL A 412 -7.96 10.10 -25.53
C VAL A 412 -9.21 9.51 -24.83
N ASN A 413 -9.19 8.23 -24.48
CA ASN A 413 -10.26 7.58 -23.71
C ASN A 413 -10.37 8.14 -22.28
N GLU A 414 -9.25 8.30 -21.55
CA GLU A 414 -9.20 8.90 -20.21
C GLU A 414 -9.76 10.33 -20.24
N MET A 415 -9.40 11.08 -21.28
CA MET A 415 -9.88 12.44 -21.52
C MET A 415 -11.41 12.49 -21.72
N TYR A 416 -11.96 11.67 -22.62
CA TYR A 416 -13.40 11.65 -22.87
C TYR A 416 -14.20 11.11 -21.69
N ASN A 417 -13.72 10.08 -21.00
CA ASN A 417 -14.37 9.53 -19.81
C ASN A 417 -14.46 10.57 -18.70
N THR A 418 -13.35 11.28 -18.43
CA THR A 418 -13.33 12.35 -17.43
C THR A 418 -14.30 13.48 -17.81
N HIS A 419 -14.32 13.87 -19.09
CA HIS A 419 -15.25 14.90 -19.56
C HIS A 419 -16.72 14.44 -19.45
N SER A 420 -17.02 13.19 -19.78
CA SER A 420 -18.38 12.64 -19.63
C SER A 420 -18.87 12.74 -18.19
N LEU A 421 -18.03 12.33 -17.23
CA LEU A 421 -18.33 12.40 -15.80
C LEU A 421 -18.52 13.85 -15.31
N LEU A 422 -17.66 14.78 -15.77
CA LEU A 422 -17.82 16.21 -15.46
C LEU A 422 -19.11 16.78 -16.01
N ASN A 423 -19.50 16.39 -17.23
CA ASN A 423 -20.72 16.86 -17.87
C ASN A 423 -21.98 16.31 -17.19
N GLN A 424 -21.95 15.04 -16.77
CA GLN A 424 -23.03 14.39 -16.01
C GLN A 424 -23.33 15.10 -14.68
N HIS A 425 -22.32 15.67 -14.04
CA HIS A 425 -22.43 16.33 -12.74
C HIS A 425 -22.26 17.85 -12.80
N ARG A 426 -22.38 18.45 -13.99
CA ARG A 426 -22.10 19.87 -14.24
C ARG A 426 -22.92 20.83 -13.38
N ASP A 427 -24.14 20.48 -13.03
CA ASP A 427 -25.03 21.35 -12.26
C ASP A 427 -24.64 21.43 -10.77
N VAL A 428 -23.78 20.52 -10.31
CA VAL A 428 -23.34 20.41 -8.90
C VAL A 428 -21.88 20.84 -8.72
N LEU A 429 -21.07 20.78 -9.79
CA LEU A 429 -19.64 21.11 -9.84
C LEU A 429 -19.41 22.57 -10.21
#